data_AF-A0A5N5ESS7-F1
#
_entry.id   AF-A0A5N5ESS7-F1
#
_cell.length_a   1.000
_cell.length_b   1.000
_cell.length_c   1.000
_cell.angle_alpha   90.00
_cell.angle_beta   90.00
_cell.angle_gamma   90.00
#
_symmetry.space_group_name_H-M   'P 1'
#
loop_
_entity.id
_entity.type
_entity.pdbx_description
1 polymer ?
#
loop_
_entity_poly.entity_id
_entity_poly.type
_entity_poly.pdbx_seq_one_letter_code
_entity_poly.pdbx_strand_id
1 'polypeptide(L)'
;MVALLSDPTVVEEAADGVFNAAEQWALLWAKPPRSDRSATWSVEDMLLLDEVAGLIERPEGFGHVVVDEAQDLWPMPCRAIARRSAFGSITVLGDPAQARRPGRRGAARSS
;
A
#
# COMPACT_ATOMS: atom_id res chain seq x y z
N MET A 1 -17.57 -0.25 -0.60
CA MET A 1 -16.43 0.22 0.24
C MET A 1 -16.75 1.55 0.91
N VAL A 2 -17.48 2.45 0.23
CA VAL A 2 -17.81 3.81 0.72
C VAL A 2 -18.46 3.85 2.08
N ALA A 3 -19.42 2.96 2.37
CA ALA A 3 -20.09 2.93 3.67
C ALA A 3 -19.11 2.70 4.83
N LEU A 4 -18.09 1.85 4.62
CA LEU A 4 -17.07 1.54 5.62
C LEU A 4 -16.22 2.76 5.99
N LEU A 5 -15.87 3.62 5.02
CA LEU A 5 -15.02 4.80 5.27
C LEU A 5 -15.81 6.11 5.46
N SER A 6 -17.14 6.03 5.54
CA SER A 6 -18.01 7.20 5.69
C SER A 6 -18.84 7.20 6.97
N ASP A 7 -19.03 6.03 7.59
CA ASP A 7 -19.82 5.87 8.81
C ASP A 7 -18.92 5.49 9.99
N PRO A 8 -18.84 6.32 11.06
CA PRO A 8 -18.01 6.04 12.22
C PRO A 8 -18.41 4.76 12.95
N THR A 9 -19.70 4.38 12.96
CA THR A 9 -20.16 3.17 13.63
C THR A 9 -19.66 1.91 12.92
N VAL A 10 -19.67 1.93 11.59
CA VAL A 10 -19.16 0.83 10.76
C VAL A 10 -17.64 0.73 10.87
N VAL A 11 -16.91 1.85 10.97
CA VAL A 11 -15.46 1.84 11.24
C VAL A 11 -15.16 1.24 12.61
N GLU A 12 -15.89 1.62 13.65
CA GLU A 12 -15.67 1.12 15.02
C GLU A 12 -15.87 -0.40 15.08
N GLU A 13 -16.94 -0.92 14.48
CA GLU A 13 -17.20 -2.35 14.39
C GLU A 13 -16.12 -3.09 13.60
N ALA A 14 -15.68 -2.54 12.46
CA ALA A 14 -14.66 -3.16 11.61
C ALA A 14 -13.24 -3.06 12.17
N ALA A 15 -12.96 -2.05 13.01
CA ALA A 15 -11.66 -1.85 13.61
C ALA A 15 -11.33 -2.92 14.66
N ASP A 16 -12.35 -3.56 15.26
CA ASP A 16 -12.21 -4.67 16.23
C ASP A 16 -11.12 -4.41 17.30
N GLY A 17 -11.04 -3.16 17.78
CA GLY A 17 -10.05 -2.72 18.77
C GLY A 17 -8.59 -2.64 18.28
N VAL A 18 -8.32 -2.90 17.00
CA VAL A 18 -6.98 -2.76 16.38
C VAL A 18 -6.57 -1.30 16.24
N PHE A 19 -7.54 -0.43 15.93
CA PHE A 19 -7.34 1.01 15.81
C PHE A 19 -7.93 1.77 16.99
N ASN A 20 -7.20 2.78 17.47
CA ASN A 20 -7.71 3.70 18.48
C ASN A 20 -8.67 4.75 17.87
N ALA A 21 -9.39 5.49 18.72
CA ALA A 21 -10.40 6.47 18.26
C ALA A 21 -9.83 7.56 17.33
N ALA A 22 -8.59 8.01 17.54
CA ALA A 22 -7.97 9.01 16.69
C ALA A 22 -7.59 8.44 15.31
N GLU A 23 -7.13 7.20 15.27
CA GLU A 23 -6.84 6.47 14.03
C GLU A 23 -8.13 6.18 13.25
N GLN A 24 -9.18 5.73 13.93
CA GLN A 24 -10.50 5.52 13.31
C GLN A 24 -11.03 6.83 12.70
N TRP A 25 -10.87 7.96 13.40
CA TRP A 25 -11.26 9.27 12.87
C TRP A 25 -10.44 9.68 11.65
N ALA A 26 -9.15 9.32 11.61
CA ALA A 26 -8.29 9.57 10.46
C ALA A 26 -8.62 8.71 9.22
N LEU A 27 -9.26 7.56 9.41
CA LEU A 27 -9.72 6.69 8.31
C LEU A 27 -10.98 7.23 7.61
N LEU A 28 -11.78 8.06 8.29
CA LEU A 28 -13.02 8.59 7.75
C LEU A 28 -12.76 9.62 6.65
N TRP A 29 -13.54 9.54 5.58
CA TRP A 29 -13.52 10.57 4.55
C TRP A 29 -14.12 11.88 5.04
N ALA A 30 -13.33 12.95 4.99
CA ALA A 30 -13.79 14.31 5.30
C ALA A 30 -14.97 14.76 4.43
N LYS A 31 -15.04 14.27 3.19
CA LYS A 31 -16.19 14.46 2.29
C LYS A 31 -16.52 13.14 1.59
N PRO A 32 -17.52 12.39 2.07
CA PRO A 32 -17.91 11.12 1.47
C PRO A 32 -18.26 11.27 -0.02
N PRO A 33 -17.67 10.47 -0.92
CA PRO A 33 -18.07 10.37 -2.30
C PRO A 33 -19.43 9.66 -2.39
N ARG A 34 -20.17 9.96 -3.47
CA ARG A 34 -21.54 9.45 -3.65
C ARG A 34 -21.62 7.96 -4.00
N SER A 35 -20.51 7.38 -4.43
CA SER A 35 -20.39 5.98 -4.87
C SER A 35 -18.92 5.54 -4.88
N ASP A 36 -18.68 4.22 -4.89
CA ASP A 36 -17.33 3.63 -4.92
C ASP A 36 -16.57 4.10 -6.18
N ARG A 37 -17.29 4.30 -7.30
CA ARG A 37 -16.73 4.77 -8.58
C ARG A 37 -16.35 6.25 -8.57
N SER A 38 -16.96 7.04 -7.68
CA SER A 38 -16.68 8.49 -7.54
C SER A 38 -15.68 8.81 -6.44
N ALA A 39 -15.18 7.79 -5.74
CA ALA A 39 -14.17 7.96 -4.72
C ALA A 39 -12.82 8.31 -5.37
N THR A 40 -12.19 9.37 -4.88
CA THR A 40 -10.84 9.75 -5.30
C THR A 40 -9.84 8.93 -4.50
N TRP A 41 -9.53 7.74 -4.99
CA TRP A 41 -8.51 6.89 -4.39
C TRP A 41 -7.12 7.36 -4.78
N SER A 42 -6.23 7.45 -3.80
CA SER A 42 -4.80 7.64 -4.06
C SER A 42 -4.15 6.33 -4.52
N VAL A 43 -2.92 6.42 -5.02
CA VAL A 43 -2.13 5.22 -5.37
C VAL A 43 -1.83 4.41 -4.11
N GLU A 44 -1.58 5.08 -2.99
CA GLU A 44 -1.34 4.48 -1.69
C GLU A 44 -2.56 3.67 -1.21
N ASP A 45 -3.77 4.20 -1.37
CA ASP A 45 -5.01 3.48 -1.03
C ASP A 45 -5.17 2.23 -1.88
N MET A 46 -4.89 2.33 -3.18
CA MET A 46 -4.94 1.17 -4.08
C MET A 46 -3.97 0.07 -3.69
N LEU A 47 -2.76 0.43 -3.22
CA LEU A 47 -1.77 -0.53 -2.74
C LEU A 47 -2.19 -1.18 -1.42
N LEU A 48 -2.84 -0.44 -0.53
CA LEU A 48 -3.42 -1.00 0.70
C LEU A 48 -4.59 -1.94 0.38
N LEU A 49 -5.45 -1.58 -0.57
CA LEU A 49 -6.54 -2.46 -1.01
C LEU A 49 -6.02 -3.71 -1.72
N ASP A 50 -4.96 -3.62 -2.53
CA ASP A 50 -4.29 -4.79 -3.12
C ASP A 50 -3.70 -5.70 -2.02
N GLU A 51 -3.13 -5.12 -0.97
CA GLU A 51 -2.62 -5.86 0.19
C GLU A 51 -3.75 -6.63 0.90
N VAL A 52 -4.87 -5.96 1.19
CA VAL A 52 -6.04 -6.57 1.83
C VAL A 52 -6.66 -7.64 0.92
N ALA A 53 -6.83 -7.34 -0.37
CA ALA A 53 -7.30 -8.31 -1.35
C ALA A 53 -6.41 -9.55 -1.35
N GLY A 54 -5.09 -9.37 -1.34
CA GLY A 54 -4.09 -10.44 -1.26
C GLY A 54 -4.06 -11.23 0.05
N LEU A 55 -4.72 -10.75 1.11
CA LEU A 55 -4.92 -11.49 2.37
C LEU A 55 -6.23 -12.29 2.36
N ILE A 56 -7.25 -11.80 1.64
CA ILE A 56 -8.56 -12.46 1.52
C ILE A 56 -8.51 -13.55 0.44
N GLU A 57 -8.00 -13.21 -0.74
CA GLU A 57 -7.86 -14.10 -1.91
C GLU A 57 -6.44 -13.98 -2.48
N ARG A 58 -5.89 -15.04 -3.07
CA ARG A 58 -4.60 -14.96 -3.78
C ARG A 58 -4.85 -14.59 -5.24
N PRO A 59 -4.66 -13.31 -5.66
CA PRO A 59 -4.83 -12.92 -7.06
C PRO A 59 -3.82 -13.64 -7.95
N GLU A 60 -4.18 -13.81 -9.22
CA GLU A 60 -3.30 -14.40 -10.23
C GLU A 60 -1.96 -13.66 -10.30
N GLY A 61 -0.87 -14.44 -10.25
CA GLY A 61 0.48 -13.92 -10.29
C GLY A 61 0.97 -13.62 -11.71
N PHE A 62 1.92 -12.71 -11.82
CA PHE A 62 2.72 -12.45 -13.01
C PHE A 62 3.84 -13.48 -13.16
N GLY A 63 4.10 -13.93 -14.39
CA GLY A 63 5.20 -14.87 -14.70
C GLY A 63 6.60 -14.23 -14.70
N HIS A 64 6.70 -12.96 -15.10
CA HIS A 64 7.94 -12.18 -15.06
C HIS A 64 7.63 -10.68 -14.88
N VAL A 65 8.34 -10.01 -13.96
CA VAL A 65 8.21 -8.57 -13.72
C VAL A 65 9.58 -7.92 -13.78
N VAL A 66 9.68 -6.78 -14.46
CA VAL A 66 10.87 -5.93 -14.46
C VAL A 66 10.53 -4.65 -13.70
N VAL A 67 11.34 -4.31 -12.71
CA VAL A 67 11.22 -3.07 -11.92
C VAL A 67 12.41 -2.19 -12.25
N ASP A 68 12.16 -1.04 -12.87
CA ASP A 68 13.15 0.00 -13.12
C ASP A 68 13.11 1.07 -12.03
N GLU A 69 14.23 1.77 -11.82
CA GLU A 69 14.41 2.77 -10.77
C GLU A 69 13.98 2.27 -9.38
N ALA A 70 14.30 1.01 -9.06
CA ALA A 70 13.84 0.36 -7.84
C ALA A 70 14.30 1.08 -6.56
N GLN A 71 15.38 1.86 -6.62
CA GLN A 71 15.81 2.72 -5.52
C GLN A 71 14.77 3.80 -5.16
N ASP A 72 13.91 4.15 -6.10
CA ASP A 72 12.82 5.11 -5.97
C ASP A 72 11.46 4.41 -5.78
N LEU A 73 11.43 3.13 -5.37
CA LEU A 73 10.19 2.37 -5.08
C LEU A 73 9.84 2.25 -3.58
N TRP A 74 8.58 2.52 -3.21
CA TRP A 74 8.16 2.58 -1.79
C TRP A 74 7.95 1.18 -1.23
N PRO A 75 8.09 0.98 0.10
CA PRO A 75 7.93 -0.35 0.68
C PRO A 75 6.61 -1.04 0.32
N MET A 76 5.50 -0.29 0.28
CA MET A 76 4.17 -0.81 -0.08
C MET A 76 4.08 -1.27 -1.55
N PRO A 77 4.46 -0.45 -2.56
CA PRO A 77 4.58 -0.92 -3.94
C PRO A 77 5.51 -2.14 -4.11
N CYS A 78 6.68 -2.17 -3.44
CA CYS A 78 7.58 -3.33 -3.48
C CYS A 78 6.87 -4.61 -3.04
N ARG A 79 6.11 -4.54 -1.94
CA ARG A 79 5.38 -5.67 -1.38
C ARG A 79 4.26 -6.16 -2.31
N ALA A 80 3.53 -5.23 -2.93
CA ALA A 80 2.51 -5.56 -3.93
C ALA A 80 3.11 -6.32 -5.13
N ILE A 81 4.25 -5.84 -5.66
CA ILE A 81 4.97 -6.50 -6.76
C ILE A 81 5.45 -7.90 -6.36
N ALA A 82 6.05 -8.03 -5.17
CA ALA A 82 6.55 -9.31 -4.68
C ALA A 82 5.43 -10.35 -4.52
N ARG A 83 4.27 -9.94 -3.98
CA ARG A 83 3.11 -10.81 -3.83
C ARG A 83 2.61 -11.35 -5.15
N ARG A 84 2.46 -10.46 -6.14
CA ARG A 84 1.99 -10.83 -7.48
C ARG A 84 3.04 -11.58 -8.29
N SER A 85 4.29 -11.69 -7.84
CA SER A 85 5.35 -12.43 -8.55
C SER A 85 5.80 -13.68 -7.82
N ALA A 86 5.03 -14.17 -6.82
CA ALA A 86 5.44 -15.27 -5.94
C ALA A 86 5.81 -16.57 -6.67
N PHE A 87 5.25 -16.81 -7.87
CA PHE A 87 5.56 -17.97 -8.72
C PHE A 87 6.30 -17.59 -10.01
N GLY A 88 6.61 -16.31 -10.17
CA GLY A 88 7.31 -15.75 -11.33
C GLY A 88 8.74 -15.33 -10.98
N SER A 89 9.37 -14.61 -11.90
CA SER A 89 10.69 -14.03 -11.70
C SER A 89 10.61 -12.50 -11.66
N ILE A 90 11.48 -11.86 -10.86
CA ILE A 90 11.59 -10.40 -10.81
C ILE A 90 13.01 -9.99 -11.20
N THR A 91 13.12 -9.09 -12.17
CA THR A 91 14.36 -8.38 -12.48
C THR A 91 14.30 -6.99 -11.88
N VAL A 92 15.24 -6.68 -10.99
CA VAL A 92 15.31 -5.37 -10.31
C VAL A 92 16.47 -4.58 -10.91
N LEU A 93 16.17 -3.41 -11.45
CA LEU A 93 17.11 -2.46 -12.02
C LEU A 93 17.06 -1.16 -11.20
N GLY A 94 18.22 -0.56 -10.97
CA GLY A 94 18.33 0.69 -10.22
C GLY A 94 19.74 1.00 -9.72
N ASP A 95 19.99 2.27 -9.40
CA ASP A 95 21.23 2.73 -8.79
C ASP A 95 20.98 3.22 -7.35
N PRO A 96 21.46 2.49 -6.33
CA PRO A 96 21.34 2.92 -4.93
C PRO A 96 21.93 4.31 -4.64
N ALA A 97 22.89 4.80 -5.43
CA ALA A 97 23.48 6.13 -5.29
C ALA A 97 22.57 7.26 -5.81
N GLN A 98 21.54 6.95 -6.61
CA GLN A 98 20.60 7.93 -7.16
C GLN A 98 19.24 7.97 -6.47
N ALA A 99 19.08 7.30 -5.32
CA ALA A 99 17.83 7.28 -4.57
C ALA A 99 17.38 8.71 -4.19
N ARG A 100 16.15 9.09 -4.58
CA ARG A 100 15.55 10.42 -4.34
C ARG A 100 14.64 10.44 -3.12
N ARG A 101 14.52 9.31 -2.43
CA ARG A 101 13.61 9.12 -1.28
C ARG A 101 14.11 9.86 -0.03
N PRO A 102 13.22 10.54 0.73
CA PRO A 102 13.58 11.10 2.03
C PRO A 102 13.94 9.96 3.00
N GLY A 103 15.16 9.94 3.54
CA GLY A 103 15.52 9.07 4.68
C GLY A 103 16.72 8.13 4.53
N ARG A 104 17.36 8.01 3.36
CA ARG A 104 18.61 7.24 3.24
C ARG A 104 19.81 8.03 3.75
N ARG A 105 19.95 8.17 5.07
CA ARG A 105 21.24 8.54 5.69
C ARG A 105 22.20 7.35 5.55
N GLY A 106 23.40 7.63 5.06
CA GLY A 106 24.40 6.64 4.68
C GLY A 106 24.68 5.60 5.76
N ALA A 107 24.71 4.35 5.34
CA ALA A 107 25.40 3.29 6.06
C ALA A 107 26.92 3.55 5.97
N ALA A 108 27.49 4.14 7.03
CA ALA A 108 28.87 4.03 7.49
C ALA A 108 28.98 4.94 8.73
N ARG A 109 29.26 4.45 9.93
CA ARG A 109 30.56 3.85 10.26
C ARG A 109 30.44 2.88 11.44
N SER A 110 31.04 1.72 11.25
CA SER A 110 31.68 0.92 12.28
C SER A 110 32.86 1.67 12.91
N SER A 111 33.09 1.37 14.19
CA SER A 111 34.21 1.71 15.07
C SER A 111 34.22 3.11 15.68
#